data_AF-S7ZQX9-F1
#
_entry.id   AF-S7ZQX9-F1
#
_cell.length_a   1.000
_cell.length_b   1.000
_cell.length_c   1.000
_cell.angle_alpha   90.00
_cell.angle_beta   90.00
_cell.angle_gamma   90.00
#
_symmetry.space_group_name_H-M   'P 1'
#
loop_
_entity.id
_entity.type
_entity.pdbx_description
1 polymer ?
#
loop_
_entity_poly.entity_id
_entity_poly.type
_entity_poly.pdbx_seq_one_letter_code
_entity_poly.pdbx_strand_id
1 'polypeptide(L)'
;MSQSIDRDREDSGPGTLPESNPQHFKSGPSDAHAQNPYFQPGYSALRLEQVQHMHSDADRTKLINSLADDIVTTFLAVRSYHDKGILSDDNILQIDAVLKTIGHNNQKAQERLERKLGRLKLRHRQLQRDYVHLARGMDAMGTKYAARIASLENRVHALKTQLQGVKSGGLLRQSRSRRATRFDRMSVSGSSTRNEKKEDPELAATKSGKKEAGEGNENNVLP
;
A
#
# COMPACT_ATOMS: atom_id res chain seq x y z
N MET A 1 91.65 -55.92 20.16
CA MET A 1 91.77 -55.83 18.69
C MET A 1 90.74 -54.81 18.24
N SER A 2 90.87 -53.51 18.50
CA SER A 2 91.97 -52.57 18.20
C SER A 2 92.26 -52.49 16.70
N GLN A 3 91.47 -51.71 15.96
CA GLN A 3 91.95 -50.99 14.78
C GLN A 3 91.24 -49.62 14.71
N SER A 4 92.04 -48.58 14.94
CA SER A 4 91.77 -47.18 14.63
C SER A 4 91.92 -46.96 13.13
N ILE A 5 91.02 -46.19 12.52
CA ILE A 5 91.23 -45.55 11.22
C ILE A 5 90.74 -44.11 11.35
N ASP A 6 91.70 -43.22 11.53
CA ASP A 6 91.60 -41.80 11.17
C ASP A 6 91.92 -41.64 9.67
N ARG A 7 91.52 -40.49 9.11
CA ARG A 7 91.81 -39.89 7.79
C ARG A 7 90.62 -39.91 6.81
N ASP A 8 90.29 -38.86 6.07
CA ASP A 8 90.82 -37.50 5.99
C ASP A 8 89.71 -36.57 5.48
N ARG A 9 89.93 -35.30 5.82
CA ARG A 9 89.26 -34.07 5.45
C ARG A 9 89.40 -33.78 3.96
N GLU A 10 88.29 -33.55 3.27
CA GLU A 10 88.24 -32.81 2.00
C GLU A 10 87.23 -31.67 2.16
N ASP A 11 87.79 -30.47 2.11
CA ASP A 11 87.15 -29.16 2.10
C ASP A 11 87.00 -28.75 0.63
N SER A 12 85.78 -28.49 0.17
CA SER A 12 85.52 -27.98 -1.19
C SER A 12 84.16 -27.28 -1.28
N GLY A 13 84.17 -25.98 -0.98
CA GLY A 13 83.50 -24.96 -1.82
C GLY A 13 82.07 -24.55 -1.47
N PRO A 14 81.79 -23.23 -1.32
CA PRO A 14 80.43 -22.71 -1.29
C PRO A 14 79.82 -22.75 -2.70
N GLY A 15 78.81 -23.62 -2.88
CA GLY A 15 77.99 -23.67 -4.08
C GLY A 15 77.29 -22.33 -4.33
N THR A 16 77.71 -21.65 -5.38
CA THR A 16 77.07 -20.44 -5.91
C THR A 16 75.68 -20.83 -6.44
N LEU A 17 74.64 -20.23 -5.88
CA LEU A 17 73.27 -20.39 -6.36
C LEU A 17 73.16 -19.86 -7.79
N PRO A 18 72.47 -20.57 -8.71
CA PRO A 18 72.19 -20.03 -10.03
C PRO A 18 71.28 -18.81 -9.90
N GLU A 19 71.79 -17.70 -10.41
CA GLU A 19 71.11 -16.43 -10.63
C GLU A 19 69.83 -16.70 -11.44
N SER A 20 68.69 -16.58 -10.78
CA SER A 20 67.37 -16.71 -11.40
C SER A 20 67.14 -15.50 -12.29
N ASN A 21 67.50 -15.67 -13.56
CA ASN A 21 67.18 -14.76 -14.64
C ASN A 21 65.64 -14.59 -14.69
N PRO A 22 65.08 -13.38 -14.48
CA PRO A 22 63.65 -13.15 -14.58
C PRO A 22 63.25 -13.22 -16.05
N GLN A 23 62.97 -14.43 -16.52
CA GLN A 23 62.32 -14.62 -17.80
C GLN A 23 60.93 -13.98 -17.71
N HIS A 24 60.84 -12.83 -18.38
CA HIS A 24 59.67 -12.31 -19.07
C HIS A 24 58.62 -13.42 -19.31
N PHE A 25 57.65 -13.53 -18.40
CA PHE A 25 56.37 -14.12 -18.73
C PHE A 25 55.76 -13.23 -19.82
N LYS A 26 55.84 -13.69 -21.07
CA LYS A 26 55.00 -13.18 -22.14
C LYS A 26 53.56 -13.50 -21.75
N SER A 27 52.86 -12.49 -21.24
CA SER A 27 51.41 -12.50 -21.08
C SER A 27 50.78 -12.80 -22.44
N GLY A 28 50.21 -14.00 -22.55
CA GLY A 28 49.40 -14.40 -23.69
C GLY A 28 48.13 -13.53 -23.78
N PRO A 29 47.58 -13.31 -24.98
CA PRO A 29 46.45 -12.41 -25.17
C PRO A 29 45.13 -13.17 -25.06
N SER A 30 44.46 -13.19 -23.89
CA SER A 30 42.99 -13.25 -23.83
C SER A 30 42.41 -13.04 -22.41
N ASP A 31 42.83 -12.02 -21.67
CA ASP A 31 42.12 -11.55 -20.46
C ASP A 31 41.06 -10.50 -20.84
N ALA A 32 40.16 -10.85 -21.76
CA ALA A 32 39.03 -9.99 -22.12
C ALA A 32 37.94 -9.93 -21.03
N HIS A 33 38.00 -10.82 -20.03
CA HIS A 33 37.04 -10.87 -18.93
C HIS A 33 37.56 -10.25 -17.61
N ALA A 34 38.81 -9.78 -17.58
CA ALA A 34 39.40 -9.07 -16.43
C ALA A 34 39.28 -7.54 -16.54
N GLN A 35 38.55 -7.03 -17.53
CA GLN A 35 38.47 -5.59 -17.84
C GLN A 35 37.45 -4.82 -16.99
N ASN A 36 37.29 -5.16 -15.71
CA ASN A 36 36.81 -4.17 -14.77
C ASN A 36 38.04 -3.48 -14.16
N PRO A 37 38.40 -2.26 -14.58
CA PRO A 37 39.58 -1.55 -14.06
C PRO A 37 39.50 -1.28 -12.54
N TYR A 38 38.37 -1.59 -11.90
CA TYR A 38 38.15 -1.49 -10.46
C TYR A 38 38.26 -2.83 -9.71
N PHE A 39 38.49 -3.95 -10.40
CA PHE A 39 38.62 -5.24 -9.74
C PHE A 39 40.06 -5.43 -9.23
N GLN A 40 40.34 -4.94 -8.02
CA GLN A 40 41.51 -5.32 -7.24
C GLN A 40 41.09 -6.30 -6.14
N PRO A 41 41.49 -7.58 -6.23
CA PRO A 41 41.26 -8.56 -5.17
C PRO A 41 41.75 -8.02 -3.81
N GLY A 42 40.86 -7.98 -2.81
CA GLY A 42 41.13 -7.42 -1.48
C GLY A 42 40.37 -6.14 -1.14
N TYR A 43 39.90 -5.37 -2.13
CA TYR A 43 39.15 -4.11 -1.88
C TYR A 43 37.67 -4.33 -1.52
N SER A 44 37.11 -5.50 -1.81
CA SER A 44 35.70 -5.81 -1.59
C SER A 44 35.31 -5.73 -0.10
N ALA A 45 36.20 -6.14 0.81
CA ALA A 45 35.98 -6.08 2.25
C ALA A 45 35.92 -4.63 2.78
N LEU A 46 36.83 -3.77 2.32
CA LEU A 46 36.85 -2.34 2.67
C LEU A 46 35.63 -1.60 2.11
N ARG A 47 35.21 -1.96 0.89
CA ARG A 47 33.97 -1.45 0.28
C ARG A 47 32.74 -1.88 1.07
N LEU A 48 32.71 -3.10 1.61
CA LEU A 48 31.65 -3.60 2.48
C LEU A 48 31.56 -2.83 3.80
N GLU A 49 32.68 -2.40 4.37
CA GLU A 49 32.69 -1.58 5.58
C GLU A 49 32.04 -0.20 5.33
N GLN A 50 32.32 0.40 4.17
CA GLN A 50 31.74 1.69 3.77
C GLN A 50 30.21 1.66 3.70
N VAL A 51 29.58 0.51 3.41
CA VAL A 51 28.11 0.33 3.35
C VAL A 51 27.42 0.82 4.63
N GLN A 52 28.04 0.64 5.80
CA GLN A 52 27.49 1.04 7.10
C GLN A 52 27.45 2.57 7.28
N HIS A 53 28.34 3.26 6.58
CA HIS A 53 28.49 4.72 6.65
C HIS A 53 27.78 5.44 5.50
N MET A 54 27.15 4.70 4.57
CA MET A 54 26.37 5.29 3.48
C MET A 54 24.97 5.69 3.98
N HIS A 55 24.61 6.96 3.79
CA HIS A 55 23.29 7.50 4.13
C HIS A 55 22.24 7.34 3.01
N SER A 56 22.69 7.13 1.78
CA SER A 56 21.84 6.96 0.60
C SER A 56 21.56 5.48 0.32
N ASP A 57 20.29 5.08 0.42
CA ASP A 57 19.87 3.71 0.10
C ASP A 57 20.11 3.35 -1.38
N ALA A 58 20.01 4.33 -2.28
CA ALA A 58 20.28 4.12 -3.70
C ALA A 58 21.75 3.78 -3.94
N ASP A 59 22.67 4.50 -3.30
CA ASP A 59 24.10 4.26 -3.47
C ASP A 59 24.55 3.00 -2.73
N ARG A 60 23.92 2.69 -1.58
CA ARG A 60 24.10 1.40 -0.90
C ARG A 60 23.70 0.24 -1.81
N THR A 61 22.58 0.37 -2.51
CA THR A 61 22.09 -0.66 -3.45
C THR A 61 23.04 -0.82 -4.62
N LYS A 62 23.51 0.27 -5.23
CA LYS A 62 24.50 0.22 -6.32
C LYS A 62 25.79 -0.47 -5.87
N LEU A 63 26.27 -0.16 -4.67
CA LEU A 63 27.48 -0.77 -4.13
C LEU A 63 27.30 -2.28 -3.90
N ILE A 64 26.19 -2.69 -3.28
CA ILE A 64 25.87 -4.11 -3.07
C ILE A 64 25.78 -4.85 -4.41
N ASN A 65 25.15 -4.25 -5.43
CA ASN A 65 25.06 -4.85 -6.77
C ASN A 65 26.45 -5.01 -7.39
N SER A 66 27.31 -3.99 -7.33
CA SER A 66 28.68 -4.10 -7.84
C SER A 66 29.49 -5.18 -7.10
N LEU A 67 29.32 -5.32 -5.78
CA LEU A 67 29.96 -6.39 -5.03
C LEU A 67 29.44 -7.77 -5.42
N ALA A 68 28.14 -7.89 -5.70
CA ALA A 68 27.57 -9.12 -6.22
C ALA A 68 28.15 -9.48 -7.60
N ASP A 69 28.31 -8.49 -8.49
CA ASP A 69 28.95 -8.68 -9.79
C ASP A 69 30.42 -9.14 -9.66
N ASP A 70 31.17 -8.54 -8.72
CA ASP A 70 32.56 -8.93 -8.42
C ASP A 70 32.62 -10.40 -7.93
N ILE A 71 31.70 -10.81 -7.06
CA ILE A 71 31.60 -12.18 -6.56
C ILE A 71 31.27 -13.15 -7.70
N VAL A 72 30.27 -12.83 -8.54
CA VAL A 72 29.88 -13.65 -9.69
C VAL A 72 31.04 -13.82 -10.66
N THR A 73 31.73 -12.72 -10.98
CA THR A 73 32.90 -12.74 -11.87
C THR A 73 34.01 -13.62 -11.30
N THR A 74 34.24 -13.54 -9.98
CA THR A 74 35.22 -14.40 -9.30
C THR A 74 34.87 -15.89 -9.42
N PHE A 75 33.60 -16.26 -9.18
CA PHE A 75 33.18 -17.66 -9.32
C PHE A 75 33.29 -18.16 -10.76
N LEU A 76 32.99 -17.32 -11.76
CA LEU A 76 33.18 -17.67 -13.17
C LEU A 76 34.66 -17.86 -13.52
N ALA A 77 35.54 -17.02 -12.98
CA ALA A 77 36.99 -17.16 -13.18
C ALA A 77 37.51 -18.46 -12.56
N VAL A 78 37.13 -18.78 -11.33
CA VAL A 78 37.49 -20.05 -10.68
C VAL A 78 37.02 -21.24 -11.52
N ARG A 79 35.76 -21.22 -11.98
CA ARG A 79 35.25 -22.27 -12.86
C ARG A 79 36.07 -22.40 -14.15
N SER A 80 36.44 -21.29 -14.78
CA SER A 80 37.31 -21.32 -15.97
C SER A 80 38.69 -21.91 -15.67
N TYR A 81 39.28 -21.63 -14.50
CA TYR A 81 40.55 -22.21 -14.09
C TYR A 81 40.43 -23.71 -13.80
N HIS A 82 39.30 -24.17 -13.28
CA HIS A 82 39.00 -25.59 -13.12
C HIS A 82 38.88 -26.31 -14.46
N ASP A 83 38.10 -25.76 -15.39
CA ASP A 83 37.87 -26.35 -16.72
C ASP A 83 39.21 -26.48 -17.49
N LYS A 84 40.17 -25.60 -17.22
CA LYS A 84 41.54 -25.62 -17.78
C LYS A 84 42.49 -26.58 -17.04
N GLY A 85 42.04 -27.25 -15.98
CA GLY A 85 42.85 -28.15 -15.16
C GLY A 85 43.87 -27.46 -14.26
N ILE A 86 43.75 -26.14 -14.05
CA ILE A 86 44.66 -25.34 -13.20
C ILE A 86 44.30 -25.49 -11.72
N LEU A 87 43.00 -25.59 -11.41
CA LEU A 87 42.50 -25.88 -10.07
C LEU A 87 42.07 -27.35 -9.99
N SER A 88 42.30 -28.00 -8.85
CA SER A 88 41.78 -29.36 -8.60
C SER A 88 40.37 -29.33 -8.01
N ASP A 89 39.69 -30.48 -8.03
CA ASP A 89 38.37 -30.64 -7.42
C ASP A 89 38.36 -30.28 -5.92
N ASP A 90 39.48 -30.55 -5.22
CA ASP A 90 39.65 -30.19 -3.81
C ASP A 90 39.62 -28.67 -3.58
N ASN A 91 40.12 -27.89 -4.54
CA ASN A 91 40.06 -26.43 -4.47
C ASN A 91 38.63 -25.88 -4.63
N ILE A 92 37.75 -26.64 -5.28
CA ILE A 92 36.40 -26.20 -5.63
C ILE A 92 35.35 -26.68 -4.63
N LEU A 93 35.64 -27.76 -3.90
CA LEU A 93 34.80 -28.24 -2.80
C LEU A 93 34.39 -27.13 -1.83
N GLN A 94 35.33 -26.24 -1.47
CA GLN A 94 35.04 -25.11 -0.57
C GLN A 94 34.12 -24.08 -1.22
N ILE A 95 34.31 -23.82 -2.52
CA ILE A 95 33.49 -22.90 -3.31
C ILE A 95 32.06 -23.44 -3.47
N ASP A 96 31.92 -24.74 -3.72
CA ASP A 96 30.62 -25.41 -3.80
C ASP A 96 29.86 -25.33 -2.46
N ALA A 97 30.56 -25.50 -1.33
CA ALA A 97 29.96 -25.31 -0.01
C ALA A 97 29.45 -23.88 0.24
N VAL A 98 30.19 -22.87 -0.22
CA VAL A 98 29.75 -21.46 -0.17
C VAL A 98 28.52 -21.24 -1.04
N LEU A 99 28.52 -21.75 -2.28
CA LEU A 99 27.39 -21.63 -3.20
C LEU A 99 26.12 -22.29 -2.65
N LYS A 100 26.24 -23.49 -2.06
CA LYS A 100 25.14 -24.17 -1.38
C LYS A 100 24.57 -23.34 -0.23
N THR A 101 25.44 -22.73 0.57
CA THR A 101 25.04 -21.86 1.69
C THR A 101 24.29 -20.62 1.21
N ILE A 102 24.80 -19.97 0.15
CA ILE A 102 24.14 -18.83 -0.49
C ILE A 102 22.76 -19.24 -1.02
N GLY A 103 22.67 -20.38 -1.72
CA GLY A 103 21.42 -20.91 -2.26
C GLY A 103 20.37 -21.14 -1.17
N HIS A 104 20.75 -21.80 -0.07
CA HIS A 104 19.85 -22.05 1.07
C HIS A 104 19.36 -20.76 1.72
N ASN A 105 20.24 -19.79 1.91
CA ASN A 105 19.88 -18.50 2.48
C ASN A 105 18.94 -17.71 1.56
N ASN A 106 19.17 -17.76 0.24
CA ASN A 106 18.31 -17.12 -0.74
C ASN A 106 16.90 -17.75 -0.72
N GLN A 107 16.80 -19.07 -0.70
CA GLN A 107 15.52 -19.77 -0.59
C GLN A 107 14.76 -19.36 0.69
N LYS A 108 15.43 -19.34 1.85
CA LYS A 108 14.83 -18.88 3.12
C LYS A 108 14.36 -17.42 3.04
N ALA A 109 15.14 -16.55 2.40
CA ALA A 109 14.79 -15.15 2.23
C ALA A 109 13.55 -15.00 1.35
N GLN A 110 13.50 -15.74 0.23
CA GLN A 110 12.36 -15.76 -0.67
C GLN A 110 11.08 -16.21 0.04
N GLU A 111 11.11 -17.34 0.76
CA GLU A 111 9.95 -17.83 1.51
C GLU A 111 9.47 -16.81 2.55
N ARG A 112 10.41 -16.12 3.22
CA ARG A 112 10.07 -15.07 4.20
C ARG A 112 9.38 -13.89 3.52
N LEU A 113 9.86 -13.49 2.34
CA LEU A 113 9.26 -12.41 1.54
C LEU A 113 7.87 -12.80 1.05
N GLU A 114 7.69 -14.01 0.55
CA GLU A 114 6.38 -14.53 0.13
C GLU A 114 5.39 -14.55 1.30
N ARG A 115 5.82 -15.02 2.48
CA ARG A 115 5.01 -14.97 3.71
C ARG A 115 4.65 -13.55 4.14
N LYS A 116 5.55 -12.57 3.95
CA LYS A 116 5.25 -11.16 4.22
C LYS A 116 4.26 -10.60 3.20
N LEU A 117 4.45 -10.90 1.91
CA LEU A 117 3.57 -10.47 0.83
C LEU A 117 2.16 -11.03 1.02
N GLY A 118 2.02 -12.32 1.37
CA GLY A 118 0.74 -12.94 1.66
C GLY A 118 -0.01 -12.24 2.80
N ARG A 119 0.68 -11.93 3.90
CA ARG A 119 0.12 -11.16 5.02
C ARG A 119 -0.31 -9.76 4.62
N LEU A 120 0.50 -9.07 3.81
CA LEU A 120 0.18 -7.73 3.34
C LEU A 120 -1.05 -7.73 2.43
N LYS A 121 -1.15 -8.70 1.50
CA LYS A 121 -2.33 -8.89 0.65
C LYS A 121 -3.60 -9.16 1.47
N LEU A 122 -3.52 -10.00 2.49
CA LEU A 122 -4.65 -10.28 3.37
C LEU A 122 -5.10 -9.01 4.12
N ARG A 123 -4.15 -8.27 4.70
CA ARG A 123 -4.44 -7.00 5.39
C ARG A 123 -5.05 -5.97 4.46
N HIS A 124 -4.55 -5.87 3.23
CA HIS A 124 -5.08 -4.95 2.23
C HIS A 124 -6.52 -5.30 1.85
N ARG A 125 -6.83 -6.58 1.62
CA ARG A 125 -8.20 -7.05 1.38
C ARG A 125 -9.12 -6.74 2.54
N GLN A 126 -8.65 -6.93 3.78
CA GLN A 126 -9.45 -6.61 4.96
C GLN A 126 -9.76 -5.11 5.02
N LEU A 127 -8.75 -4.26 4.84
CA LEU A 127 -8.92 -2.81 4.84
C LEU A 127 -9.89 -2.35 3.74
N GLN A 128 -9.84 -2.97 2.57
CA GLN A 128 -10.78 -2.67 1.49
C GLN A 128 -12.23 -3.01 1.87
N ARG A 129 -12.47 -4.14 2.56
CA ARG A 129 -13.80 -4.49 3.07
C ARG A 129 -14.27 -3.50 4.13
N ASP A 130 -13.38 -3.13 5.06
CA ASP A 130 -13.69 -2.17 6.12
C ASP A 130 -14.06 -0.81 5.52
N TYR A 131 -13.34 -0.37 4.49
CA TYR A 131 -13.66 0.86 3.76
C TYR A 131 -15.01 0.81 3.07
N VAL A 132 -15.33 -0.28 2.38
CA VAL A 132 -16.64 -0.47 1.74
C VAL A 132 -17.77 -0.45 2.78
N HIS A 133 -17.57 -1.11 3.92
CA HIS A 133 -18.54 -1.10 5.02
C HIS A 133 -18.75 0.32 5.56
N LEU A 134 -17.67 1.06 5.78
CA LEU A 134 -17.72 2.44 6.25
C LEU A 134 -18.44 3.35 5.25
N ALA A 135 -18.11 3.26 3.95
CA ALA A 135 -18.74 4.04 2.89
C ALA A 135 -20.25 3.80 2.86
N ARG A 136 -20.70 2.53 2.91
CA ARG A 136 -22.12 2.18 2.99
C ARG A 136 -22.80 2.78 4.21
N GLY A 137 -22.13 2.77 5.37
CA GLY A 137 -22.63 3.41 6.59
C GLY A 137 -22.79 4.93 6.43
N MET A 138 -21.82 5.58 5.80
CA MET A 138 -21.87 7.02 5.51
C MET A 138 -23.00 7.36 4.54
N ASP A 139 -23.20 6.58 3.47
CA ASP A 139 -24.29 6.79 2.51
C ASP A 139 -25.67 6.64 3.19
N ALA A 140 -25.83 5.62 4.03
CA ALA A 140 -27.05 5.40 4.79
C ALA A 140 -27.34 6.55 5.78
N MET A 141 -26.30 7.15 6.38
CA MET A 141 -26.47 8.34 7.21
C MET A 141 -26.77 9.58 6.37
N GLY A 142 -26.07 9.77 5.24
CA GLY A 142 -26.27 10.88 4.32
C GLY A 142 -27.71 10.96 3.81
N THR A 143 -28.28 9.83 3.40
CA THR A 143 -29.68 9.73 2.97
C THR A 143 -30.66 10.09 4.10
N LYS A 144 -30.42 9.63 5.33
CA LYS A 144 -31.24 10.00 6.50
C LYS A 144 -31.18 11.50 6.79
N TYR A 145 -29.99 12.11 6.74
CA TYR A 145 -29.83 13.54 6.94
C TYR A 145 -30.49 14.35 5.82
N ALA A 146 -30.33 13.95 4.56
CA ALA A 146 -30.99 14.59 3.43
C ALA A 146 -32.52 14.57 3.58
N ALA A 147 -33.10 13.42 3.95
CA ALA A 147 -34.53 13.31 4.21
C ALA A 147 -34.99 14.22 5.37
N ARG A 148 -34.17 14.34 6.43
CA ARG A 148 -34.48 15.22 7.56
C ARG A 148 -34.42 16.69 7.17
N ILE A 149 -33.43 17.09 6.37
CA ILE A 149 -33.31 18.45 5.83
C ILE A 149 -34.52 18.78 4.98
N ALA A 150 -34.88 17.93 4.02
CA ALA A 150 -36.06 18.13 3.17
C ALA A 150 -37.36 18.27 3.98
N SER A 151 -37.53 17.46 5.03
CA SER A 151 -38.68 17.58 5.95
C SER A 151 -38.70 18.93 6.69
N LEU A 152 -37.55 19.40 7.17
CA LEU A 152 -37.43 20.70 7.85
C LEU A 152 -37.66 21.86 6.89
N GLU A 153 -37.13 21.79 5.67
CA GLU A 153 -37.35 22.78 4.61
C GLU A 153 -38.83 22.90 4.26
N ASN A 154 -39.52 21.76 4.09
CA ASN A 154 -40.97 21.73 3.86
C ASN A 154 -41.76 22.38 5.01
N ARG A 155 -41.39 22.12 6.26
CA ARG A 155 -42.03 22.75 7.43
C ARG A 155 -41.78 24.25 7.48
N VAL A 156 -40.55 24.69 7.22
CA VAL A 156 -40.20 26.11 7.15
C VAL A 156 -40.98 26.80 6.04
N HIS A 157 -41.09 26.18 4.88
CA HIS A 157 -41.86 26.70 3.76
C HIS A 157 -43.35 26.83 4.11
N ALA A 158 -43.96 25.78 4.68
CA ALA A 158 -45.36 25.81 5.12
C ALA A 158 -45.61 26.93 6.15
N LEU A 159 -44.73 27.08 7.15
CA LEU A 159 -44.83 28.15 8.14
C LEU A 159 -44.67 29.55 7.52
N LYS A 160 -43.77 29.71 6.54
CA LYS A 160 -43.63 30.98 5.80
C LYS A 160 -44.90 31.31 5.04
N THR A 161 -45.52 30.34 4.37
CA THR A 161 -46.79 30.52 3.64
C THR A 161 -47.93 30.88 4.58
N GLN A 162 -48.05 30.20 5.74
CA GLN A 162 -49.03 30.56 6.77
C GLN A 162 -48.80 31.97 7.31
N LEU A 163 -47.55 32.34 7.61
CA LEU A 163 -47.22 33.67 8.09
C LEU A 163 -47.54 34.74 7.05
N GLN A 164 -47.24 34.49 5.77
CA GLN A 164 -47.63 35.37 4.68
C GLN A 164 -49.16 35.49 4.58
N GLY A 165 -49.91 34.39 4.69
CA GLY A 165 -51.37 34.38 4.74
C GLY A 165 -51.95 35.19 5.91
N VAL A 166 -51.32 35.15 7.08
CA VAL A 166 -51.71 36.00 8.24
C VAL A 166 -51.37 37.47 7.98
N LYS A 167 -50.21 37.75 7.37
CA LYS A 167 -49.79 39.13 7.04
C LYS A 167 -50.63 39.76 5.92
N SER A 168 -50.99 38.99 4.89
CA SER A 168 -51.84 39.40 3.76
C SER A 168 -53.33 39.30 4.10
N GLY A 169 -53.68 38.50 5.11
CA GLY A 169 -54.95 38.44 5.82
C GLY A 169 -55.26 39.74 6.56
N GLY A 170 -55.39 40.83 5.80
CA GLY A 170 -55.99 42.09 6.20
C GLY A 170 -57.45 41.96 6.62
N LEU A 171 -57.98 40.77 6.93
CA LEU A 171 -59.33 40.58 7.45
C LEU A 171 -59.50 41.21 8.84
N LEU A 172 -58.45 41.28 9.68
CA LEU A 172 -58.50 42.05 10.92
C LEU A 172 -58.36 43.57 10.70
N ARG A 173 -57.72 43.99 9.60
CA ARG A 173 -57.58 45.43 9.26
C ARG A 173 -58.80 45.98 8.51
N GLN A 174 -59.41 45.19 7.62
CA GLN A 174 -60.68 45.50 6.95
C GLN A 174 -61.87 45.40 7.91
N SER A 175 -61.89 44.47 8.86
CA SER A 175 -62.96 44.43 9.88
C SER A 175 -62.90 45.60 10.85
N ARG A 176 -61.71 46.13 11.15
CA ARG A 176 -61.55 47.38 11.91
C ARG A 176 -61.92 48.62 11.10
N SER A 177 -61.55 48.69 9.81
CA SER A 177 -61.98 49.77 8.91
C SER A 177 -63.50 49.80 8.69
N ARG A 178 -64.14 48.64 8.54
CA ARG A 178 -65.62 48.54 8.41
C ARG A 178 -66.37 48.84 9.70
N ARG A 179 -65.78 48.62 10.89
CA ARG A 179 -66.39 49.06 12.17
C ARG A 179 -66.24 50.56 12.42
N ALA A 180 -65.13 51.18 12.00
CA ALA A 180 -64.95 52.63 12.07
C ALA A 180 -66.00 53.38 11.22
N THR A 181 -66.38 52.84 10.06
CA THR A 181 -67.42 53.43 9.21
C THR A 181 -68.85 53.01 9.56
N ARG A 182 -69.05 52.11 10.53
CA ARG A 182 -70.40 51.65 10.94
C ARG A 182 -70.98 52.47 12.09
N PHE A 183 -70.13 53.10 12.92
CA PHE A 183 -70.60 53.97 14.01
C PHE A 183 -71.16 55.31 13.51
N ASP A 184 -70.82 55.74 12.29
CA ASP A 184 -71.35 56.97 11.68
C ASP A 184 -72.65 56.76 10.89
N ARG A 185 -73.12 55.51 10.73
CA ARG A 185 -74.22 55.17 9.81
C ARG A 185 -75.34 54.33 10.43
N MET A 186 -75.42 54.27 11.76
CA MET A 186 -76.55 53.68 12.47
C MET A 186 -77.42 54.76 13.13
N SER A 187 -77.82 55.74 12.31
CA SER A 187 -79.10 56.41 12.43
C SER A 187 -79.81 56.17 11.09
N VAL A 188 -81.04 55.65 11.14
CA VAL A 188 -81.99 55.42 10.03
C VAL A 188 -82.11 53.95 9.54
N SER A 189 -83.31 53.41 9.82
CA SER A 189 -84.04 52.32 9.14
C SER A 189 -83.54 50.87 9.38
N GLY A 190 -84.35 49.89 9.79
CA GLY A 190 -85.80 49.74 9.74
C GLY A 190 -86.19 48.60 8.78
N SER A 191 -86.87 47.57 9.31
CA SER A 191 -87.57 46.45 8.60
C SER A 191 -86.65 45.42 7.90
N SER A 192 -86.97 44.16 7.60
CA SER A 192 -88.19 43.35 7.65
C SER A 192 -87.80 41.90 7.27
N THR A 193 -88.43 40.87 7.87
CA THR A 193 -88.72 39.49 7.33
C THR A 193 -87.59 38.59 6.78
N ARG A 194 -87.65 37.25 6.68
CA ARG A 194 -88.39 36.08 7.23
C ARG A 194 -87.85 34.84 6.44
N ASN A 195 -87.83 33.65 7.06
CA ASN A 195 -87.78 32.27 6.47
C ASN A 195 -86.44 31.79 5.82
N GLU A 196 -85.81 30.67 6.23
CA GLU A 196 -86.14 29.22 6.25
C GLU A 196 -85.70 28.42 4.99
N LYS A 197 -85.03 27.29 5.25
CA LYS A 197 -84.68 26.08 4.46
C LYS A 197 -83.18 25.89 4.16
N LYS A 198 -82.48 24.94 4.80
CA LYS A 198 -82.43 23.46 4.64
C LYS A 198 -81.81 23.02 3.31
N GLU A 199 -80.62 22.41 3.36
CA GLU A 199 -80.28 21.10 2.77
C GLU A 199 -78.79 20.76 3.00
N ASP A 200 -78.55 19.58 3.61
CA ASP A 200 -77.28 18.85 3.56
C ASP A 200 -77.14 18.16 2.19
N PRO A 201 -75.93 17.76 1.74
CA PRO A 201 -75.57 16.35 1.96
C PRO A 201 -74.07 16.06 2.18
N GLU A 202 -73.84 15.11 3.09
CA GLU A 202 -73.14 13.83 2.93
C GLU A 202 -72.17 13.60 1.74
N LEU A 203 -71.05 12.88 2.03
CA LEU A 203 -70.10 12.12 1.18
C LEU A 203 -68.64 12.51 1.51
N ALA A 204 -67.66 11.63 1.71
CA ALA A 204 -67.56 10.18 1.69
C ALA A 204 -66.21 9.77 2.35
N ALA A 205 -66.12 8.48 2.67
CA ALA A 205 -64.97 7.74 3.19
C ALA A 205 -63.66 7.92 2.38
N THR A 206 -62.47 7.61 2.90
CA THR A 206 -61.94 6.23 2.89
C THR A 206 -60.88 5.97 3.99
N LYS A 207 -61.12 4.91 4.78
CA LYS A 207 -60.10 4.04 5.42
C LYS A 207 -59.74 2.92 4.44
N SER A 208 -58.46 2.54 4.35
CA SER A 208 -57.92 1.19 4.06
C SER A 208 -56.40 1.34 3.84
N GLY A 209 -55.44 0.57 4.37
CA GLY A 209 -55.48 -0.76 4.97
C GLY A 209 -54.93 -1.84 4.03
N LYS A 210 -53.60 -2.01 3.92
CA LYS A 210 -52.91 -3.26 3.47
C LYS A 210 -51.39 -3.12 3.64
N LYS A 211 -50.71 -3.88 4.52
CA LYS A 211 -50.19 -5.26 4.38
C LYS A 211 -49.39 -5.48 3.08
N GLU A 212 -48.09 -5.74 3.20
CA GLU A 212 -47.53 -7.05 2.84
C GLU A 212 -46.09 -7.24 3.33
N ALA A 213 -45.82 -8.49 3.71
CA ALA A 213 -44.54 -9.05 4.12
C ALA A 213 -43.87 -9.72 2.90
N GLY A 214 -42.57 -9.96 3.01
CA GLY A 214 -41.77 -10.81 2.11
C GLY A 214 -40.30 -10.60 2.45
N GLU A 215 -39.67 -11.41 3.30
CA GLU A 215 -39.08 -12.73 2.98
C GLU A 215 -38.27 -12.73 1.67
N GLY A 216 -36.97 -12.96 1.80
CA GLY A 216 -36.01 -12.99 0.69
C GLY A 216 -34.60 -13.28 1.18
N ASN A 217 -34.45 -14.44 1.81
CA ASN A 217 -33.20 -15.07 2.21
C ASN A 217 -32.53 -15.68 0.97
N GLU A 218 -31.33 -15.24 0.59
CA GLU A 218 -30.47 -16.03 -0.31
C GLU A 218 -29.02 -16.03 0.17
N ASN A 219 -28.64 -17.22 0.65
CA ASN A 219 -27.29 -17.72 0.78
C ASN A 219 -26.50 -17.52 -0.52
N ASN A 220 -25.25 -17.09 -0.41
CA ASN A 220 -24.26 -17.43 -1.43
C ASN A 220 -22.95 -17.83 -0.77
N VAL A 221 -22.84 -19.15 -0.59
CA VAL A 221 -21.61 -19.91 -0.41
C VAL A 221 -21.10 -20.24 -1.82
N LEU A 222 -19.80 -20.11 -2.05
CA LEU A 222 -18.93 -20.92 -2.93
C LEU A 222 -17.71 -20.10 -3.40
N PRO A 223 -16.64 -20.74 -3.88
CA PRO A 223 -15.88 -21.87 -3.32
C PRO A 223 -14.50 -21.42 -2.77
#